data_AF-A0A3N0CIC7-F1
#
_entry.id   AF-A0A3N0CIC7-F1
#
_cell.length_a   1.000
_cell.length_b   1.000
_cell.length_c   1.000
_cell.angle_alpha   90.00
_cell.angle_beta   90.00
_cell.angle_gamma   90.00
#
_symmetry.space_group_name_H-M   'P 1'
#
loop_
_entity.id
_entity.type
_entity.pdbx_description
1 polymer ?
#
loop_
_entity_poly.entity_id
_entity_poly.type
_entity_poly.pdbx_seq_one_letter_code
_entity_poly.pdbx_strand_id
1 'polypeptide(L)'
;MDELDDFSGPFDPNFKAEDLSKEALLKLWRNTCRLLIGVDGHWAARVRERLGEDETHEINNGVWEDMVSREKRWITDGMNIEGNDIAAFFKFQQINPATAGIMEIDLDLESPNKGTMTVTKCSVLDSCEKLGLPGRQKSCCDMDVVYFPAQALEINPNIKTKCLKLPPRNRPDEIACKWEFTLDPEHANVEEAEPVTTP
;
A
#
# COMPACT_ATOMS: atom_id res chain seq x y z
N MET A 1 -15.68 32.68 5.28
CA MET A 1 -16.58 31.69 5.89
C MET A 1 -15.67 30.81 6.70
N ASP A 2 -15.94 30.64 7.99
CA ASP A 2 -15.04 29.83 8.82
C ASP A 2 -15.14 28.38 8.36
N GLU A 3 -13.99 27.74 8.15
CA GLU A 3 -13.93 26.32 7.78
C GLU A 3 -14.51 25.46 8.91
N LEU A 4 -15.10 24.31 8.54
CA LEU A 4 -15.73 23.37 9.45
C LEU A 4 -14.72 22.31 9.94
N ASP A 5 -14.51 22.24 11.25
CA ASP A 5 -13.63 21.21 11.86
C ASP A 5 -14.27 19.82 11.96
N ASP A 6 -15.61 19.76 11.87
CA ASP A 6 -16.43 18.56 11.86
C ASP A 6 -17.88 18.85 11.40
N PHE A 7 -18.76 17.85 11.51
CA PHE A 7 -20.18 17.90 11.14
C PHE A 7 -21.12 18.01 12.35
N SER A 8 -20.68 18.58 13.47
CA SER A 8 -21.53 18.75 14.68
C SER A 8 -22.60 19.84 14.54
N GLY A 9 -22.48 20.70 13.51
CA GLY A 9 -23.45 21.75 13.19
C GLY A 9 -24.77 21.25 12.59
N PRO A 10 -25.72 22.16 12.31
CA PRO A 10 -26.95 21.81 11.61
C PRO A 10 -26.66 21.30 10.19
N PHE A 11 -27.56 20.47 9.67
CA PHE A 11 -27.49 20.00 8.29
C PHE A 11 -27.54 21.18 7.30
N ASP A 12 -26.53 21.27 6.43
CA ASP A 12 -26.49 22.21 5.32
C ASP A 12 -26.64 21.46 3.98
N PRO A 13 -27.75 21.64 3.24
CA PRO A 13 -27.92 21.02 1.93
C PRO A 13 -26.97 21.56 0.85
N ASN A 14 -26.25 22.66 1.12
CA ASN A 14 -25.29 23.26 0.20
C ASN A 14 -23.83 22.93 0.54
N PHE A 15 -23.59 22.05 1.52
CA PHE A 15 -22.26 21.62 1.93
C PHE A 15 -21.39 21.18 0.75
N LYS A 16 -20.13 21.57 0.79
CA LYS A 16 -19.07 21.10 -0.11
C LYS A 16 -17.85 20.66 0.69
N ALA A 17 -17.06 19.74 0.13
CA ALA A 17 -15.85 19.25 0.82
C ALA A 17 -14.85 20.39 1.11
N GLU A 18 -14.85 21.43 0.29
CA GLU A 18 -14.04 22.65 0.43
C GLU A 18 -14.43 23.51 1.62
N ASP A 19 -15.59 23.27 2.23
CA ASP A 19 -16.01 23.96 3.46
C ASP A 19 -15.32 23.36 4.71
N LEU A 20 -14.66 22.20 4.59
CA LEU A 20 -13.96 21.53 5.68
C LEU A 20 -12.58 22.14 5.92
N SER A 21 -12.19 22.22 7.20
CA SER A 21 -10.83 22.60 7.57
C SER A 21 -9.81 21.55 7.14
N LYS A 22 -8.54 21.97 7.01
CA LYS A 22 -7.44 21.03 6.73
C LYS A 22 -7.42 19.85 7.71
N GLU A 23 -7.67 20.11 9.00
CA GLU A 23 -7.69 19.06 10.02
C GLU A 23 -8.88 18.11 9.85
N ALA A 24 -10.05 18.62 9.47
CA ALA A 24 -11.22 17.81 9.16
C ALA A 24 -10.97 16.93 7.92
N LEU A 25 -10.40 17.49 6.84
CA LEU A 25 -10.02 16.77 5.63
C LEU A 25 -8.99 15.67 5.92
N LEU A 26 -8.00 15.96 6.77
CA LEU A 26 -7.00 14.97 7.17
C LEU A 26 -7.60 13.81 7.99
N LYS A 27 -8.55 14.11 8.90
CA LYS A 27 -9.33 13.08 9.61
C LYS A 27 -10.15 12.24 8.63
N LEU A 28 -10.83 12.89 7.68
CA LEU A 28 -11.62 12.22 6.65
C LEU A 28 -10.75 11.30 5.79
N TRP A 29 -9.62 11.81 5.28
CA TRP A 29 -8.65 11.03 4.51
C TRP A 29 -8.23 9.75 5.25
N ARG A 30 -7.79 9.87 6.51
CA ARG A 30 -7.38 8.72 7.33
C ARG A 30 -8.51 7.71 7.53
N ASN A 31 -9.74 8.18 7.75
CA ASN A 31 -10.90 7.32 7.91
C ASN A 31 -11.29 6.63 6.60
N THR A 32 -11.15 7.30 5.44
CA THR A 32 -11.37 6.69 4.12
C THR A 32 -10.34 5.60 3.83
N CYS A 33 -9.06 5.81 4.16
CA CYS A 33 -8.03 4.78 4.01
C CYS A 33 -8.35 3.54 4.88
N ARG A 34 -8.78 3.76 6.13
CA ARG A 34 -9.24 2.68 7.01
C ARG A 34 -10.48 1.96 6.48
N LEU A 35 -11.41 2.70 5.88
CA LEU A 35 -12.60 2.13 5.28
C LEU A 35 -12.25 1.25 4.08
N LEU A 36 -11.34 1.70 3.20
CA LEU A 36 -10.83 0.92 2.06
C LEU A 36 -10.30 -0.44 2.52
N ILE A 37 -9.33 -0.43 3.44
CA ILE A 37 -8.69 -1.66 3.94
C ILE A 37 -9.64 -2.50 4.81
N GLY A 38 -10.57 -1.85 5.51
CA GLY A 38 -11.62 -2.54 6.26
C GLY A 38 -12.56 -3.30 5.33
N VAL A 39 -13.00 -2.69 4.23
CA VAL A 39 -13.85 -3.33 3.22
C VAL A 39 -13.13 -4.50 2.58
N ASP A 40 -11.89 -4.31 2.15
CA ASP A 40 -11.03 -5.37 1.60
C ASP A 40 -10.91 -6.56 2.57
N GLY A 41 -10.52 -6.30 3.82
CA GLY A 41 -10.38 -7.35 4.83
C GLY A 41 -11.68 -8.08 5.16
N HIS A 42 -12.83 -7.39 5.16
CA HIS A 42 -14.14 -8.01 5.34
C HIS A 42 -14.57 -8.81 4.13
N TRP A 43 -14.33 -8.32 2.91
CA TRP A 43 -14.59 -9.05 1.68
C TRP A 43 -13.76 -10.33 1.63
N ALA A 44 -12.46 -10.27 1.88
CA ALA A 44 -11.57 -11.43 1.93
C ALA A 44 -12.04 -12.46 2.98
N ALA A 45 -12.50 -12.01 4.16
CA ALA A 45 -13.07 -12.92 5.16
C ALA A 45 -14.33 -13.65 4.65
N ARG A 46 -15.21 -12.98 3.89
CA ARG A 46 -16.40 -13.60 3.29
C ARG A 46 -16.06 -14.57 2.16
N VAL A 47 -15.02 -14.29 1.39
CA VAL A 47 -14.52 -15.22 0.36
C VAL A 47 -13.95 -16.46 1.04
N ARG A 48 -13.14 -16.29 2.10
CA ARG A 48 -12.54 -17.39 2.87
C ARG A 48 -13.58 -18.32 3.47
N GLU A 49 -14.68 -17.77 4.00
CA GLU A 49 -15.81 -18.56 4.53
C GLU A 49 -16.39 -19.54 3.49
N ARG A 50 -16.24 -19.26 2.19
CA ARG A 50 -16.85 -20.03 1.10
C ARG A 50 -15.88 -20.90 0.34
N LEU A 51 -14.68 -20.37 0.06
CA LEU A 51 -13.74 -20.97 -0.87
C LEU A 51 -12.49 -21.53 -0.19
N GLY A 52 -12.19 -21.15 1.04
CA GLY A 52 -10.93 -21.52 1.71
C GLY A 52 -9.86 -20.45 1.60
N GLU A 53 -8.70 -20.71 2.20
CA GLU A 53 -7.60 -19.73 2.32
C GLU A 53 -6.90 -19.48 0.99
N ASP A 54 -6.56 -20.55 0.26
CA ASP A 54 -5.74 -20.47 -0.96
C ASP A 54 -6.49 -19.70 -2.07
N GLU A 55 -7.76 -20.04 -2.31
CA GLU A 55 -8.62 -19.32 -3.24
C GLU A 55 -8.84 -17.86 -2.83
N THR A 56 -8.92 -17.59 -1.52
CA THR A 56 -9.03 -16.20 -1.04
C THR A 56 -7.76 -15.42 -1.35
N HIS A 57 -6.59 -16.03 -1.16
CA HIS A 57 -5.31 -15.39 -1.46
C HIS A 57 -5.18 -15.05 -2.94
N GLU A 58 -5.51 -16.00 -3.82
CA GLU A 58 -5.45 -15.81 -5.27
C GLU A 58 -6.37 -14.68 -5.71
N ILE A 59 -7.65 -14.70 -5.28
CA ILE A 59 -8.61 -13.67 -5.66
C ILE A 59 -8.19 -12.30 -5.08
N ASN A 60 -7.71 -12.26 -3.83
CA ASN A 60 -7.27 -11.03 -3.19
C ASN A 60 -6.07 -10.42 -3.93
N ASN A 61 -5.05 -11.22 -4.25
CA ASN A 61 -3.89 -10.75 -5.01
C ASN A 61 -4.31 -10.22 -6.38
N GLY A 62 -5.16 -10.95 -7.10
CA GLY A 62 -5.66 -10.52 -8.41
C GLY A 62 -6.41 -9.19 -8.36
N VAL A 63 -7.24 -8.95 -7.33
CA VAL A 63 -7.94 -7.67 -7.16
C VAL A 63 -6.96 -6.50 -6.97
N TRP A 64 -5.91 -6.70 -6.18
CA TRP A 64 -4.90 -5.67 -5.95
C TRP A 64 -4.02 -5.46 -7.18
N GLU A 65 -3.59 -6.53 -7.86
CA GLU A 65 -2.84 -6.49 -9.13
C GLU A 65 -3.60 -5.73 -10.22
N ASP A 66 -4.88 -6.03 -10.43
CA ASP A 66 -5.74 -5.36 -11.41
C ASP A 66 -5.87 -3.84 -11.15
N MET A 67 -5.66 -3.42 -9.89
CA MET A 67 -5.79 -2.03 -9.47
C MET A 67 -4.49 -1.24 -9.52
N VAL A 68 -3.31 -1.87 -9.55
CA VAL A 68 -2.01 -1.19 -9.43
C VAL A 68 -1.87 -0.05 -10.45
N SER A 69 -2.15 -0.32 -11.74
CA SER A 69 -2.00 0.69 -12.79
C SER A 69 -2.98 1.87 -12.63
N ARG A 70 -4.21 1.58 -12.19
CA ARG A 70 -5.24 2.60 -11.92
C ARG A 70 -4.88 3.45 -10.71
N GLU A 71 -4.46 2.78 -9.64
CA GLU A 71 -4.01 3.41 -8.40
C GLU A 71 -2.84 4.35 -8.67
N LYS A 72 -1.79 3.84 -9.35
CA LYS A 72 -0.65 4.64 -9.80
C LYS A 72 -1.13 5.89 -10.54
N ARG A 73 -1.94 5.72 -11.59
CA ARG A 73 -2.42 6.85 -12.40
C ARG A 73 -3.22 7.87 -11.59
N TRP A 74 -4.21 7.44 -10.82
CA TRP A 74 -5.08 8.36 -10.07
C TRP A 74 -4.30 9.19 -9.06
N ILE A 75 -3.33 8.56 -8.40
CA ILE A 75 -2.50 9.22 -7.40
C ILE A 75 -1.47 10.15 -8.05
N THR A 76 -0.77 9.69 -9.09
CA THR A 76 0.25 10.52 -9.74
C THR A 76 -0.36 11.71 -10.47
N ASP A 77 -1.47 11.50 -11.22
CA ASP A 77 -2.16 12.57 -11.94
C ASP A 77 -2.77 13.57 -10.96
N GLY A 78 -3.41 13.08 -9.89
CA GLY A 78 -4.11 13.92 -8.91
C GLY A 78 -3.17 14.81 -8.08
N MET A 79 -1.91 14.41 -7.91
CA MET A 79 -0.93 15.10 -7.07
C MET A 79 0.28 15.63 -7.86
N ASN A 80 0.20 15.58 -9.20
CA ASN A 80 1.26 16.01 -10.11
C ASN A 80 2.63 15.38 -9.76
N ILE A 81 2.63 14.07 -9.47
CA ILE A 81 3.86 13.32 -9.27
C ILE A 81 4.41 12.95 -10.65
N GLU A 82 5.46 13.65 -11.02
CA GLU A 82 6.20 13.42 -12.26
C GLU A 82 7.51 12.65 -12.00
N GLY A 83 8.06 12.10 -13.08
CA GLY A 83 9.32 11.34 -13.05
C GLY A 83 9.10 9.83 -13.06
N ASN A 84 10.20 9.11 -13.23
CA ASN A 84 10.25 7.65 -13.25
C ASN A 84 11.42 7.12 -12.40
N ASP A 85 11.90 7.88 -11.42
CA ASP A 85 12.98 7.46 -10.53
C ASP A 85 12.43 6.93 -9.20
N ILE A 86 13.33 6.52 -8.31
CA ILE A 86 12.95 6.05 -6.96
C ILE A 86 12.30 7.18 -6.16
N ALA A 87 12.66 8.45 -6.41
CA ALA A 87 12.05 9.58 -5.75
C ALA A 87 10.56 9.74 -6.14
N ALA A 88 10.21 9.52 -7.41
CA ALA A 88 8.82 9.50 -7.88
C ALA A 88 8.03 8.36 -7.21
N PHE A 89 8.62 7.16 -7.14
CA PHE A 89 8.00 6.02 -6.43
C PHE A 89 7.81 6.32 -4.93
N PHE A 90 8.80 6.93 -4.27
CA PHE A 90 8.68 7.32 -2.85
C PHE A 90 7.64 8.39 -2.61
N LYS A 91 7.54 9.41 -3.47
CA LYS A 91 6.44 10.40 -3.42
C LYS A 91 5.07 9.73 -3.54
N PHE A 92 4.95 8.76 -4.45
CA PHE A 92 3.73 7.96 -4.60
C PHE A 92 3.38 7.22 -3.29
N GLN A 93 4.36 6.57 -2.66
CA GLN A 93 4.15 5.88 -1.38
C GLN A 93 3.77 6.81 -0.23
N GLN A 94 4.27 8.06 -0.19
CA GLN A 94 3.97 9.03 0.87
C GLN A 94 2.50 9.46 0.93
N ILE A 95 1.75 9.27 -0.14
CA ILE A 95 0.36 9.72 -0.24
C ILE A 95 -0.61 8.61 -0.61
N ASN A 96 -0.14 7.38 -0.82
CA ASN A 96 -1.00 6.29 -1.25
C ASN A 96 -1.89 5.81 -0.09
N PRO A 97 -3.24 5.76 -0.25
CA PRO A 97 -4.16 5.22 0.74
C PRO A 97 -3.84 3.81 1.25
N ALA A 98 -3.34 2.93 0.36
CA ALA A 98 -2.98 1.55 0.67
C ALA A 98 -1.62 1.43 1.37
N THR A 99 -0.84 2.51 1.44
CA THR A 99 0.42 2.55 2.21
C THR A 99 0.39 3.65 3.26
N ALA A 100 0.74 4.90 2.96
CA ALA A 100 0.73 6.00 3.93
C ALA A 100 -0.63 6.23 4.65
N GLY A 101 -1.73 5.76 4.06
CA GLY A 101 -3.05 5.79 4.72
C GLY A 101 -3.22 4.81 5.88
N ILE A 102 -2.43 3.72 5.92
CA ILE A 102 -2.59 2.60 6.87
C ILE A 102 -1.27 2.12 7.51
N MET A 103 -0.14 2.66 7.06
CA MET A 103 1.22 2.35 7.48
C MET A 103 1.96 3.62 7.92
N GLU A 104 2.83 3.50 8.92
CA GLU A 104 3.87 4.49 9.21
C GLU A 104 5.13 4.07 8.44
N ILE A 105 5.57 4.91 7.50
CA ILE A 105 6.69 4.62 6.59
C ILE A 105 7.83 5.63 6.77
N ASP A 106 9.05 5.10 6.85
CA ASP A 106 10.30 5.86 6.78
C ASP A 106 10.96 5.57 5.44
N LEU A 107 11.21 6.63 4.66
CA LEU A 107 11.79 6.56 3.33
C LEU A 107 13.18 7.19 3.35
N ASP A 108 14.19 6.41 2.96
CA ASP A 108 15.58 6.84 2.88
C ASP A 108 16.07 6.73 1.43
N LEU A 109 16.29 7.88 0.78
CA LEU A 109 16.84 7.93 -0.58
C LEU A 109 18.36 8.04 -0.51
N GLU A 110 19.02 6.88 -0.42
CA GLU A 110 20.48 6.76 -0.32
C GLU A 110 21.21 7.38 -1.53
N SER A 111 20.62 7.26 -2.72
CA SER A 111 21.11 7.86 -3.97
C SER A 111 19.98 7.95 -5.02
N PRO A 112 20.18 8.60 -6.18
CA PRO A 112 19.17 8.60 -7.25
C PRO A 112 18.73 7.20 -7.72
N ASN A 113 19.60 6.19 -7.56
CA ASN A 113 19.37 4.82 -8.04
C ASN A 113 19.18 3.81 -6.91
N LYS A 114 19.13 4.26 -5.65
CA LYS A 114 18.94 3.37 -4.51
C LYS A 114 18.21 4.07 -3.38
N GLY A 115 17.21 3.39 -2.83
CA GLY A 115 16.54 3.82 -1.62
C GLY A 115 15.95 2.66 -0.84
N THR A 116 15.56 2.94 0.39
CA THR A 116 14.98 1.97 1.32
C THR A 116 13.65 2.51 1.86
N MET A 117 12.63 1.65 1.92
CA MET A 117 11.38 1.90 2.64
C MET A 117 11.30 1.00 3.86
N THR A 118 11.15 1.60 5.04
CA THR A 118 10.94 0.89 6.31
C THR A 118 9.53 1.16 6.79
N VAL A 119 8.73 0.11 6.95
CA VAL A 119 7.39 0.21 7.55
C VAL A 119 7.54 -0.02 9.04
N THR A 120 7.41 1.03 9.84
CA THR A 120 7.58 0.95 11.30
C THR A 120 6.31 0.47 11.98
N LYS A 121 5.14 0.85 11.47
CA LYS A 121 3.83 0.33 11.91
C LYS A 121 2.95 -0.01 10.72
N CYS A 122 2.22 -1.11 10.83
CA CYS A 122 1.22 -1.54 9.86
C CYS A 122 -0.05 -1.93 10.60
N SER A 123 -1.14 -1.18 10.36
CA SER A 123 -2.41 -1.40 11.08
C SER A 123 -3.03 -2.78 10.82
N VAL A 124 -2.78 -3.37 9.64
CA VAL A 124 -3.24 -4.73 9.29
C VAL A 124 -2.46 -5.76 10.10
N LEU A 125 -1.13 -5.67 10.11
CA LEU A 125 -0.26 -6.56 10.90
C LEU A 125 -0.60 -6.48 12.40
N ASP A 126 -0.70 -5.27 12.95
CA ASP A 126 -1.03 -5.04 14.35
C ASP A 126 -2.38 -5.69 14.71
N SER A 127 -3.36 -5.60 13.80
CA SER A 127 -4.66 -6.23 13.97
C SER A 127 -4.57 -7.76 13.92
N CYS A 128 -3.82 -8.33 12.99
CA CYS A 128 -3.62 -9.77 12.88
C CYS A 128 -2.92 -10.35 14.12
N GLU A 129 -1.88 -9.70 14.62
CA GLU A 129 -1.16 -10.12 15.82
C GLU A 129 -2.05 -10.02 17.06
N LYS A 130 -2.78 -8.90 17.22
CA LYS A 130 -3.70 -8.71 18.35
C LYS A 130 -4.82 -9.75 18.39
N LEU A 131 -5.32 -10.17 17.23
CA LEU A 131 -6.41 -11.15 17.09
C LEU A 131 -5.90 -12.59 17.02
N GLY A 132 -4.58 -12.83 16.98
CA GLY A 132 -4.00 -14.16 16.87
C GLY A 132 -4.32 -14.85 15.54
N LEU A 133 -4.20 -14.13 14.42
CA LEU A 133 -4.57 -14.60 13.07
C LEU A 133 -3.32 -14.81 12.18
N PRO A 134 -2.49 -15.84 12.42
CA PRO A 134 -1.24 -16.04 11.68
C PRO A 134 -1.45 -16.37 10.19
N GLY A 135 -2.55 -17.03 9.83
CA GLY A 135 -2.90 -17.29 8.42
C GLY A 135 -3.18 -16.00 7.65
N ARG A 136 -4.00 -15.12 8.22
CA ARG A 136 -4.27 -13.78 7.66
C ARG A 136 -3.02 -12.92 7.64
N GLN A 137 -2.17 -13.00 8.67
CA GLN A 137 -0.89 -12.29 8.68
C GLN A 137 -0.01 -12.72 7.51
N LYS A 138 0.15 -14.03 7.31
CA LYS A 138 0.91 -14.57 6.18
C LYS A 138 0.32 -14.09 4.86
N SER A 139 -1.00 -14.17 4.71
CA SER A 139 -1.74 -13.68 3.54
C SER A 139 -1.39 -12.23 3.18
N CYS A 140 -1.59 -11.30 4.11
CA CYS A 140 -1.41 -9.88 3.82
C CYS A 140 0.06 -9.52 3.62
N CYS A 141 0.97 -10.16 4.34
CA CYS A 141 2.40 -9.88 4.19
C CYS A 141 3.00 -10.51 2.93
N ASP A 142 2.54 -11.69 2.51
CA ASP A 142 2.96 -12.29 1.24
C ASP A 142 2.43 -11.49 0.05
N MET A 143 1.24 -10.89 0.16
CA MET A 143 0.71 -9.98 -0.84
C MET A 143 1.63 -8.77 -1.06
N ASP A 144 2.23 -8.20 0.00
CA ASP A 144 3.19 -7.09 -0.13
C ASP A 144 4.41 -7.45 -1.02
N VAL A 145 4.79 -8.73 -1.06
CA VAL A 145 5.90 -9.24 -1.90
C VAL A 145 5.56 -9.19 -3.38
N VAL A 146 4.28 -9.17 -3.73
CA VAL A 146 3.80 -9.01 -5.11
C VAL A 146 3.46 -7.55 -5.39
N TYR A 147 2.78 -6.91 -4.44
CA TYR A 147 2.20 -5.59 -4.62
C TYR A 147 3.23 -4.46 -4.70
N PHE A 148 4.22 -4.41 -3.79
CA PHE A 148 5.23 -3.35 -3.86
C PHE A 148 6.11 -3.41 -5.11
N PRO A 149 6.56 -4.59 -5.58
CA PRO A 149 7.20 -4.68 -6.89
C PRO A 149 6.30 -4.24 -8.03
N ALA A 150 5.04 -4.67 -8.06
CA ALA A 150 4.10 -4.27 -9.12
C ALA A 150 3.92 -2.74 -9.17
N GLN A 151 3.75 -2.09 -8.01
CA GLN A 151 3.68 -0.63 -7.92
C GLN A 151 4.96 0.04 -8.41
N ALA A 152 6.13 -0.50 -8.05
CA ALA A 152 7.42 0.04 -8.49
C ALA A 152 7.57 -0.06 -10.01
N LEU A 153 7.17 -1.17 -10.62
CA LEU A 153 7.21 -1.40 -12.07
C LEU A 153 6.28 -0.46 -12.84
N GLU A 154 5.10 -0.14 -12.30
CA GLU A 154 4.18 0.85 -12.88
C GLU A 154 4.74 2.29 -12.88
N ILE A 155 5.66 2.60 -11.96
CA ILE A 155 6.41 3.86 -11.98
C ILE A 155 7.58 3.77 -12.94
N ASN A 156 8.39 2.72 -12.85
CA ASN A 156 9.47 2.44 -13.79
C ASN A 156 9.80 0.93 -13.84
N PRO A 157 9.75 0.30 -15.03
CA PRO A 157 10.04 -1.12 -15.19
C PRO A 157 11.50 -1.50 -14.84
N ASN A 158 12.38 -0.51 -14.66
CA ASN A 158 13.76 -0.72 -14.25
C ASN A 158 13.98 -0.73 -12.73
N ILE A 159 12.94 -0.51 -11.91
CA ILE A 159 13.08 -0.57 -10.45
C ILE A 159 13.02 -2.02 -9.98
N LYS A 160 14.13 -2.52 -9.45
CA LYS A 160 14.21 -3.79 -8.73
C LYS A 160 13.78 -3.57 -7.28
N THR A 161 12.96 -4.48 -6.79
CA THR A 161 12.49 -4.47 -5.39
C THR A 161 13.03 -5.70 -4.66
N LYS A 162 13.57 -5.50 -3.46
CA LYS A 162 14.08 -6.58 -2.61
C LYS A 162 13.50 -6.47 -1.21
N CYS A 163 12.79 -7.51 -0.78
CA CYS A 163 12.34 -7.64 0.61
C CYS A 163 13.54 -7.94 1.52
N LEU A 164 13.79 -7.08 2.50
CA LEU A 164 14.85 -7.24 3.51
C LEU A 164 14.32 -7.80 4.82
N LYS A 165 13.06 -7.50 5.16
CA LYS A 165 12.36 -8.04 6.33
C LYS A 165 10.86 -8.08 6.06
N LEU A 166 10.23 -9.19 6.47
CA LEU A 166 8.79 -9.41 6.50
C LEU A 166 8.42 -9.99 7.88
N PRO A 167 7.17 -9.83 8.37
CA PRO A 167 6.71 -10.55 9.56
C PRO A 167 6.83 -12.08 9.42
N PRO A 168 6.83 -12.85 10.53
CA PRO A 168 6.46 -12.45 11.89
C PRO A 168 7.51 -11.59 12.60
N ARG A 169 7.05 -10.69 13.46
CA ARG A 169 7.91 -9.96 14.41
C ARG A 169 8.17 -10.80 15.64
N ASN A 170 9.35 -10.67 16.25
CA ASN A 170 9.60 -11.29 17.56
C ASN A 170 9.01 -10.45 18.70
N ARG A 171 8.89 -9.13 18.49
CA ARG A 171 8.37 -8.18 19.47
C ARG A 171 7.50 -7.11 18.80
N PRO A 172 6.46 -6.58 19.48
CA PRO A 172 5.56 -5.58 18.89
C PRO A 172 6.22 -4.24 18.52
N ASP A 173 7.37 -3.92 19.12
CA ASP A 173 8.13 -2.69 18.86
C ASP A 173 9.10 -2.81 17.67
N GLU A 174 9.23 -3.99 17.07
CA GLU A 174 9.98 -4.15 15.83
C GLU A 174 9.25 -3.54 14.64
N ILE A 175 10.03 -3.08 13.66
CA ILE A 175 9.52 -2.70 12.34
C ILE A 175 8.70 -3.86 11.73
N ALA A 176 7.64 -3.51 11.02
CA ALA A 176 6.77 -4.46 10.33
C ALA A 176 7.51 -5.11 9.15
N CYS A 177 8.00 -4.31 8.20
CA CYS A 177 8.74 -4.78 7.04
C CYS A 177 9.76 -3.76 6.55
N LYS A 178 10.72 -4.21 5.74
CA LYS A 178 11.76 -3.36 5.15
C LYS A 178 12.05 -3.79 3.73
N TRP A 179 12.18 -2.82 2.83
CA TRP A 179 12.31 -3.01 1.39
C TRP A 179 13.43 -2.14 0.85
N GLU A 180 14.24 -2.71 -0.04
CA GLU A 180 15.26 -2.00 -0.81
C GLU A 180 14.77 -1.89 -2.26
N PHE A 181 14.93 -0.69 -2.82
CA PHE A 181 14.61 -0.38 -4.21
C PHE A 181 15.89 0.08 -4.90
N THR A 182 16.19 -0.51 -6.05
CA THR A 182 17.33 -0.12 -6.87
C THR A 182 16.92 0.10 -8.32
N LEU A 183 17.50 1.11 -8.96
CA LEU A 183 17.27 1.37 -10.38
C LEU A 183 18.36 0.65 -11.18
N ASP A 184 17.96 -0.37 -11.94
CA ASP A 184 18.83 -1.17 -12.79
C ASP A 184 18.31 -1.16 -14.23
N PRO A 185 18.99 -0.46 -15.16
CA PRO A 185 18.58 -0.39 -16.57
C PRO A 185 18.44 -1.73 -17.29
N GLU A 186 19.02 -2.81 -16.75
CA GLU A 186 18.90 -4.15 -17.32
C GLU A 186 17.70 -4.93 -16.77
N HIS A 187 16.98 -4.41 -15.78
CA HIS A 187 15.87 -5.12 -15.14
C HIS A 187 14.68 -5.37 -16.09
N ALA A 188 14.29 -4.36 -16.88
CA ALA A 188 13.17 -4.49 -17.82
C ALA A 188 13.42 -5.56 -18.90
N ASN A 189 14.67 -5.97 -19.11
CA ASN A 189 15.02 -7.00 -20.10
C ASN A 189 14.88 -8.44 -19.56
N VAL A 190 14.49 -8.63 -18.29
CA VAL A 190 14.45 -9.96 -17.66
C VAL A 190 13.08 -10.65 -17.81
N GLU A 191 11.99 -9.93 -18.07
CA GLU A 191 10.65 -10.55 -18.27
C GLU A 191 10.51 -11.31 -19.61
N GLU A 192 11.46 -11.19 -20.54
CA GLU A 192 11.50 -12.03 -21.76
C GLU A 192 12.32 -13.33 -21.59
N ALA A 193 12.97 -13.56 -20.44
CA ALA A 193 13.85 -14.70 -20.21
C ALA A 193 13.21 -15.80 -19.35
N GLU A 194 12.57 -16.72 -20.07
CA GLU A 194 12.23 -18.12 -19.74
C GLU A 194 11.00 -18.40 -18.84
N PRO A 195 10.05 -19.24 -19.32
CA PRO A 195 9.02 -19.81 -18.47
C PRO A 195 9.68 -20.79 -17.49
N VAL A 196 9.41 -20.61 -16.19
CA VAL A 196 9.80 -21.56 -15.15
C VAL A 196 9.06 -22.88 -15.38
N THR A 197 9.67 -23.80 -16.11
CA THR A 197 9.26 -25.20 -16.12
C THR A 197 9.70 -25.85 -14.82
N THR A 198 8.76 -26.28 -13.99
CA THR A 198 9.03 -27.16 -12.85
C THR A 198 8.71 -28.62 -13.22
N PRO A 199 9.37 -29.60 -12.58
CA PRO A 199 9.41 -31.01 -13.00
C PRO A 199 8.13 -31.80 -12.74
#